data_AF-A0AA91DB20-F1
#
_entry.id   AF-A0AA91DB20-F1
#
_cell.length_a   1.000
_cell.length_b   1.000
_cell.length_c   1.000
_cell.angle_alpha   90.00
_cell.angle_beta   90.00
_cell.angle_gamma   90.00
#
_symmetry.space_group_name_H-M   'P 1'
#
loop_
_entity.id
_entity.type
_entity.pdbx_description
1 polymer ?
#
loop_
_entity_poly.entity_id
_entity_poly.type
_entity_poly.pdbx_seq_one_letter_code
_entity_poly.pdbx_strand_id
1 'polypeptide(L)' 'MKTIELDDETAAVLNELAGNEHLSVGQLLKRLAQSYQQQQDVKASPRLLTDFAGVLADSPSFKGDPLAIQQAMRDEWS' A
#
# COMPACT_ATOMS: atom_id res chain seq x y z
N MET A 1 8.42 22.08 16.76
CA MET A 1 8.13 21.14 17.86
C MET A 1 6.63 20.90 17.88
N LYS A 2 6.20 19.65 18.06
CA LYS A 2 4.78 19.31 18.21
C LYS A 2 4.66 18.63 19.56
N THR A 3 3.82 19.19 20.44
CA THR A 3 3.61 18.69 21.79
C THR A 3 2.38 17.80 21.80
N ILE A 4 2.45 16.69 22.52
CA ILE A 4 1.33 15.77 22.74
C ILE A 4 1.07 15.79 24.23
N GLU A 5 -0.18 16.02 24.63
CA GLU A 5 -0.57 15.89 26.03
C GLU A 5 -0.91 14.43 26.31
N LEU A 6 -0.33 13.91 27.39
CA LEU A 6 -0.57 12.55 27.87
C LEU A 6 -0.96 12.64 29.34
N ASP A 7 -1.88 11.78 29.73
CA ASP A 7 -2.18 11.50 31.13
C ASP A 7 -1.04 10.71 31.79
N ASP A 8 -0.99 10.76 33.13
CA ASP A 8 0.09 10.15 33.89
C ASP A 8 0.15 8.62 33.74
N GLU A 9 -0.98 7.97 33.52
CA GLU A 9 -1.06 6.52 33.33
C GLU A 9 -0.46 6.11 31.98
N THR A 10 -0.85 6.79 30.89
CA THR A 10 -0.26 6.50 29.57
C THR A 10 1.23 6.85 29.49
N ALA A 11 1.66 7.91 30.18
CA ALA A 11 3.07 8.26 30.30
C ALA A 11 3.87 7.16 31.00
N ALA A 12 3.33 6.57 32.08
CA ALA A 12 3.97 5.47 32.80
C ALA A 12 4.12 4.22 31.92
N VAL A 13 3.06 3.84 31.21
CA VAL A 13 3.06 2.68 30.30
C VAL A 13 4.06 2.86 29.16
N LEU A 14 4.11 4.05 28.54
CA LEU A 14 5.07 4.33 27.48
C LEU A 14 6.52 4.27 27.97
N ASN A 15 6.77 4.69 29.21
CA ASN A 15 8.10 4.69 29.79
C ASN A 15 8.56 3.27 30.13
N GLU A 16 7.65 2.43 30.64
CA GLU A 16 7.90 0.99 30.85
C GLU A 16 8.20 0.28 29.52
N LEU A 17 7.38 0.52 28.50
CA LEU A 17 7.56 -0.06 27.17
C LEU A 17 8.87 0.39 26.52
N ALA A 18 9.22 1.68 26.66
CA ALA A 18 10.48 2.24 26.21
C ALA A 18 11.68 1.58 26.93
N GLY A 19 11.55 1.32 28.23
CA GLY A 19 12.53 0.57 29.02
C GLY A 19 12.72 -0.87 28.51
N ASN A 20 11.64 -1.58 28.24
CA ASN A 20 11.66 -2.95 27.72
C ASN A 20 12.28 -3.04 26.32
N GLU A 21 12.04 -2.05 25.46
CA GLU A 21 12.61 -2.01 24.12
C GLU A 21 14.00 -1.35 24.06
N HIS A 22 14.54 -0.88 25.19
CA HIS A 22 15.80 -0.12 25.28
C HIS A 22 15.83 1.11 24.37
N LEU A 23 14.69 1.78 24.20
CA LEU A 23 14.53 2.97 23.38
C LEU A 23 14.20 4.17 24.24
N SER A 24 14.50 5.37 23.74
CA SER A 24 13.90 6.58 24.33
C SER A 24 12.43 6.68 23.95
N VAL A 25 11.60 7.28 24.82
CA VAL A 25 10.17 7.50 24.56
C VAL A 25 9.94 8.23 23.22
N GLY A 26 10.78 9.21 22.88
CA GLY A 26 10.70 9.92 21.59
C GLY A 26 11.00 9.03 20.38
N GLN A 27 11.94 8.10 20.49
CA GLN A 27 12.23 7.13 19.43
C GLN A 27 11.11 6.10 19.27
N LEU A 28 10.55 5.65 20.40
CA LEU A 28 9.41 4.73 20.42
C LEU A 28 8.20 5.37 19.74
N LEU A 29 7.86 6.61 20.10
CA LEU A 29 6.77 7.37 19.45
C LEU A 29 7.02 7.58 17.95
N LYS A 30 8.28 7.83 17.54
CA LYS A 30 8.62 7.95 16.12
C LYS A 30 8.38 6.65 15.35
N ARG A 31 8.75 5.50 15.93
CA ARG A 31 8.48 4.18 15.35
C ARG A 31 6.98 3.90 15.27
N LEU A 32 6.24 4.21 16.34
CA LEU A 32 4.78 4.07 16.37
C LEU A 32 4.10 4.92 15.30
N ALA A 33 4.53 6.17 15.12
CA ALA A 33 3.99 7.03 14.06
C ALA A 33 4.27 6.45 12.66
N GLN A 34 5.48 5.91 12.44
CA GLN A 34 5.84 5.27 11.18
C GLN A 34 5.04 3.99 10.91
N SER A 35 4.84 3.14 11.92
CA SER A 35 4.06 1.92 11.77
C SER A 35 2.58 2.23 11.50
N TYR A 36 2.01 3.23 12.17
CA TYR A 36 0.66 3.71 11.89
C TYR A 36 0.51 4.21 10.45
N GLN A 37 1.48 4.98 9.97
CA GLN A 37 1.47 5.50 8.60
C GLN A 37 1.57 4.36 7.58
N GLN A 38 2.47 3.39 7.79
CA GLN A 38 2.59 2.21 6.93
C GLN A 38 1.33 1.35 6.95
N GLN A 39 0.71 1.16 8.11
CA GLN A 39 -0.52 0.39 8.23
C GLN A 39 -1.71 1.11 7.56
N GLN A 40 -1.66 2.45 7.48
CA GLN A 40 -2.63 3.25 6.74
C GLN A 40 -2.38 3.18 5.22
N ASP A 41 -1.14 3.09 4.77
CA ASP A 41 -0.80 2.83 3.36
C ASP A 41 -1.20 1.41 2.93
N VAL A 42 -1.13 0.42 3.82
CA VAL A 42 -1.63 -0.94 3.59
C VAL A 42 -3.17 -1.01 3.61
N LYS A 43 -3.86 0.00 4.18
CA LYS A 43 -5.30 0.22 3.99
C LYS A 43 -5.65 0.85 2.63
N ALA A 44 -4.74 0.87 1.66
CA ALA A 44 -5.15 0.95 0.27
C ALA A 44 -6.21 -0.14 0.06
N SER A 45 -7.44 0.28 -0.27
CA SER A 45 -8.60 -0.61 -0.37
C SER A 45 -8.20 -1.91 -1.07
N PRO A 46 -8.51 -3.08 -0.50
CA PRO A 46 -8.18 -4.34 -1.15
C PRO A 46 -8.77 -4.27 -2.56
N ARG A 47 -7.91 -4.29 -3.58
CA ARG A 47 -8.35 -4.19 -4.96
C ARG A 47 -9.26 -5.37 -5.25
N LEU A 48 -10.48 -5.09 -5.67
CA LEU A 48 -11.45 -6.11 -6.04
C LEU A 48 -11.09 -6.68 -7.40
N LEU A 49 -11.52 -7.90 -7.69
CA LEU A 49 -11.38 -8.47 -9.04
C LEU A 49 -12.05 -7.59 -10.10
N THR A 50 -13.11 -6.87 -9.72
CA THR A 50 -13.80 -5.89 -10.57
C THR A 50 -12.95 -4.68 -10.93
N ASP A 51 -11.96 -4.33 -10.11
CA ASP A 51 -11.06 -3.20 -10.40
C ASP A 51 -10.13 -3.48 -11.59
N PHE A 52 -10.05 -4.76 -12.00
CA PHE A 52 -9.31 -5.19 -13.18
C PHE A 52 -10.22 -5.41 -14.41
N ALA A 53 -11.54 -5.36 -14.23
CA ALA A 53 -12.48 -5.51 -15.34
C ALA A 53 -12.35 -4.30 -16.29
N GLY A 54 -12.13 -4.57 -17.58
CA GLY A 54 -11.97 -3.52 -18.60
C GLY A 54 -10.55 -2.98 -18.77
N VAL A 55 -9.61 -3.28 -17.86
CA VAL A 55 -8.19 -2.86 -18.00
C VAL A 55 -7.56 -3.37 -19.30
N LEU A 56 -7.98 -4.56 -19.75
CA LEU A 56 -7.53 -5.14 -21.02
C LEU A 56 -8.14 -4.47 -22.25
N ALA A 57 -9.31 -3.84 -22.13
CA ALA A 57 -9.96 -3.15 -23.25
C ALA A 57 -9.17 -1.90 -23.66
N ASP A 58 -8.57 -1.20 -22.68
CA ASP A 58 -7.74 -0.02 -22.91
C ASP A 58 -6.25 -0.36 -23.14
N SER A 59 -5.91 -1.65 -23.16
CA SER A 59 -4.52 -2.10 -23.33
C SER A 59 -4.00 -1.73 -24.73
N PRO A 60 -2.81 -1.11 -24.83
CA PRO A 60 -2.19 -0.84 -26.12
C PRO A 60 -1.84 -2.11 -26.91
N SER A 61 -1.76 -3.27 -26.23
CA SER A 61 -1.45 -4.57 -26.85
C SER A 61 -2.65 -5.25 -27.51
N PHE A 62 -3.89 -4.87 -27.14
CA PHE A 62 -5.12 -5.45 -27.67
C PHE A 62 -5.91 -4.47 -28.54
N LYS A 63 -5.18 -3.60 -29.27
CA LYS A 63 -5.77 -2.62 -30.20
C LYS A 63 -6.04 -3.26 -31.57
N GLY A 64 -7.30 -3.27 -31.97
CA GLY A 64 -7.76 -3.76 -33.28
C GLY A 64 -8.67 -4.98 -33.17
N ASP A 65 -9.29 -5.36 -34.29
CA ASP A 65 -10.12 -6.58 -34.36
C ASP A 65 -9.22 -7.82 -34.19
N PRO A 66 -9.42 -8.66 -33.15
CA PRO A 66 -8.63 -9.86 -32.93
C PRO A 66 -8.62 -10.79 -34.14
N LEU A 67 -9.72 -10.85 -34.89
CA LEU A 67 -9.81 -11.71 -36.07
C LEU A 67 -8.90 -11.18 -37.19
N ALA A 68 -8.86 -9.87 -37.39
CA ALA A 68 -7.98 -9.23 -38.36
C ALA A 68 -6.50 -9.43 -38.01
N ILE A 69 -6.14 -9.34 -36.73
CA ILE A 69 -4.77 -9.61 -36.24
C ILE A 69 -4.39 -11.08 -36.52
N GLN A 70 -5.28 -12.02 -36.20
CA GLN A 70 -5.04 -13.45 -36.44
C GLN A 70 -4.93 -13.80 -37.92
N GLN A 71 -5.73 -13.16 -38.77
CA GLN A 71 -5.65 -13.34 -40.22
C GLN A 71 -4.33 -12.82 -40.78
N ALA A 72 -3.90 -11.62 -40.39
CA ALA A 72 -2.61 -11.07 -40.80
C ALA A 72 -1.44 -12.00 -40.43
N MET A 73 -1.42 -12.53 -39.20
CA MET A 73 -0.39 -13.49 -38.76
C MET A 73 -0.39 -14.80 -39.57
N ARG A 74 -1.57 -15.29 -39.99
CA ARG A 74 -1.68 -16.50 -40.81
C ARG A 74 -1.18 -16.25 -42.23
N ASP A 75 -1.53 -15.11 -42.79
CA ASP A 75 -1.23 -14.77 -44.17
C ASP A 75 0.27 -14.41 -44.35
N GLU A 76 0.98 -14.05 -43.27
CA GLU A 76 2.45 -13.89 -43.25
C GLU A 76 3.24 -15.20 -43.49
N TRP A 77 2.62 -16.36 -43.28
CA TRP A 77 3.27 -17.67 -43.45
C TRP A 77 2.94 -18.33 -44.80
N SER A 78 2.18 -17.65 -45.65
CA SER A 78 1.73 -18.15 -46.95
C SER A 78 2.56 -17.58 -48.09
#